data_AF-A0A8C1Q783-F1
#
_entry.id   AF-A0A8C1Q783-F1
#
_cell.length_a   1.000
_cell.length_b   1.000
_cell.length_c   1.000
_cell.angle_alpha   90.00
_cell.angle_beta   90.00
_cell.angle_gamma   90.00
#
_symmetry.space_group_name_H-M   'P 1'
#
loop_
_entity.id
_entity.type
_entity.pdbx_description
1 polymer ?
#
loop_
_entity_poly.entity_id
_entity_poly.type
_entity_poly.pdbx_seq_one_letter_code
_entity_poly.pdbx_strand_id
1 'polypeptide(L)'
;MQIMPLTSFIHSFIHDIFSFVKLTPEKPLSLSAFTLCINAVYFSLPHLSIFQTHLLFQIYRKGLSIRPGGTILLGQDPDAYVSTFDAEQSFVGEVTDVHMWDYVLSGSQIKAVYLNQEPYVPKGNVFDWNTIKYEINGNVVVARNN
;
A
#
# COMPACT_ATOMS: atom_id res chain seq x y z
N MET A 1 -8.30 0.77 18.03
CA MET A 1 -8.60 0.90 16.59
C MET A 1 -8.30 2.35 16.22
N GLN A 2 -7.16 2.58 15.58
CA GLN A 2 -6.68 3.93 15.25
C GLN A 2 -7.13 4.24 13.82
N ILE A 3 -7.81 5.37 13.63
CA ILE A 3 -8.30 5.88 12.34
C ILE A 3 -7.30 6.94 11.88
N MET A 4 -6.86 6.92 10.62
CA MET A 4 -5.77 7.78 10.11
C MET A 4 -6.30 9.02 9.37
N PRO A 5 -5.93 10.24 9.78
CA PRO A 5 -5.99 11.41 8.90
C PRO A 5 -4.59 11.75 8.36
N LEU A 6 -4.43 11.88 7.04
CA LEU A 6 -3.27 12.49 6.35
C LEU A 6 -1.88 12.12 6.90
N THR A 7 -1.68 10.87 7.31
CA THR A 7 -0.39 10.38 7.83
C THR A 7 0.35 9.57 6.77
N SER A 8 1.68 9.53 6.82
CA SER A 8 2.55 8.61 6.07
C SER A 8 3.07 7.50 6.98
N PHE A 9 3.37 6.33 6.39
CA PHE A 9 4.22 5.34 7.03
C PHE A 9 5.64 5.52 6.55
N ILE A 10 6.57 5.74 7.46
CA ILE A 10 7.99 5.80 7.19
C ILE A 10 8.62 4.49 7.67
N HIS A 11 9.21 3.74 6.74
CA HIS A 11 10.07 2.61 7.07
C HIS A 11 11.52 3.00 6.84
N SER A 12 12.32 2.96 7.90
CA SER A 12 13.74 3.28 7.86
C SER A 12 14.50 2.07 8.38
N PHE A 13 15.27 1.41 7.51
CA PHE A 13 16.56 0.75 7.74
C PHE A 13 16.85 -0.21 6.57
N ILE A 14 18.10 -0.21 6.10
CA ILE A 14 18.60 -1.21 5.16
C ILE A 14 18.87 -2.48 6.00
N HIS A 15 18.36 -3.63 5.55
CA HIS A 15 18.43 -4.94 6.21
C HIS A 15 17.39 -5.26 7.32
N ASP A 16 16.17 -4.72 7.24
CA ASP A 16 15.09 -5.07 8.17
C ASP A 16 14.12 -6.11 7.57
N ILE A 17 14.03 -7.29 8.18
CA ILE A 17 13.13 -8.39 7.76
C ILE A 17 11.85 -8.51 8.59
N PHE A 18 11.70 -7.72 9.66
CA PHE A 18 10.59 -7.89 10.60
C PHE A 18 9.60 -6.73 10.59
N SER A 19 9.98 -5.60 9.98
CA SER A 19 9.16 -4.40 9.98
C SER A 19 8.19 -4.36 8.82
N PHE A 20 6.91 -4.27 9.15
CA PHE A 20 5.83 -4.16 8.19
C PHE A 20 4.60 -3.51 8.81
N VAL A 21 3.72 -3.03 7.95
CA VAL A 21 2.37 -2.61 8.33
C VAL A 21 1.38 -3.63 7.78
N LYS A 22 0.64 -4.27 8.68
CA LYS A 22 -0.44 -5.17 8.30
C LYS A 22 -1.74 -4.37 8.17
N LEU A 23 -2.36 -4.46 7.01
CA LEU A 23 -3.62 -3.78 6.71
C LEU A 23 -4.81 -4.72 6.90
N THR A 24 -5.88 -4.21 7.51
CA THR A 24 -7.15 -4.95 7.65
C THR A 24 -8.16 -4.42 6.63
N PRO A 25 -8.62 -5.24 5.68
CA PRO A 25 -9.55 -4.79 4.66
C PRO A 25 -10.95 -4.60 5.25
N GLU A 26 -11.71 -3.65 4.70
CA GLU A 26 -13.09 -3.38 5.13
C GLU A 26 -14.06 -4.49 4.69
N LYS A 27 -13.64 -5.32 3.72
CA LYS A 27 -14.38 -6.48 3.24
C LYS A 27 -13.43 -7.63 2.86
N PRO A 28 -13.93 -8.88 2.76
CA PRO A 28 -13.12 -10.01 2.36
C PRO A 28 -12.49 -9.84 0.96
N LEU A 29 -11.24 -10.24 0.81
CA LEU A 29 -10.46 -10.16 -0.45
C LEU A 29 -10.85 -11.26 -1.47
N SER A 30 -12.15 -11.46 -1.70
CA SER A 30 -12.67 -12.41 -2.71
C SER A 30 -12.84 -11.71 -4.06
N LEU A 31 -11.73 -11.31 -4.69
CA LEU A 31 -11.72 -10.37 -5.82
C LEU A 31 -11.43 -11.06 -7.15
N SER A 32 -12.26 -10.83 -8.17
CA SER A 32 -12.03 -11.28 -9.56
C SER A 32 -11.38 -10.20 -10.44
N ALA A 33 -11.53 -8.93 -10.05
CA ALA A 33 -10.83 -7.78 -10.58
C ALA A 33 -10.73 -6.71 -9.49
N PHE A 34 -9.71 -5.87 -9.52
CA PHE A 34 -9.54 -4.81 -8.52
C PHE A 34 -8.66 -3.68 -9.07
N THR A 35 -8.73 -2.53 -8.40
CA THR A 35 -7.79 -1.42 -8.60
C THR A 35 -7.09 -1.18 -7.27
N LEU A 36 -5.78 -1.00 -7.30
CA LEU A 36 -4.96 -0.61 -6.16
C LEU A 36 -4.18 0.65 -6.54
N CYS A 37 -4.34 1.71 -5.78
CA CYS A 37 -3.56 2.94 -5.89
C CYS A 37 -2.77 3.11 -4.60
N ILE A 38 -1.46 3.35 -4.74
CA ILE A 38 -0.53 3.55 -3.64
C ILE A 38 0.42 4.67 -4.07
N ASN A 39 0.62 5.64 -3.18
CA ASN A 39 1.72 6.59 -3.31
C ASN A 39 2.88 6.08 -2.44
N ALA A 40 4.05 5.93 -3.05
CA ALA A 40 5.25 5.50 -2.35
C ALA A 40 6.45 6.32 -2.81
N VAL A 41 7.27 6.74 -1.85
CA VAL A 41 8.54 7.44 -2.07
C VAL A 41 9.65 6.56 -1.56
N TYR A 42 10.52 6.08 -2.45
CA TYR A 42 11.64 5.22 -2.08
C TYR A 42 12.85 6.04 -1.64
N PHE A 43 13.52 5.61 -0.57
CA PHE A 43 14.76 6.22 -0.09
C PHE A 43 15.96 5.35 -0.50
N SER A 44 16.55 5.66 -1.66
CA SER A 44 17.76 4.99 -2.15
C SER A 44 19.01 5.54 -1.46
N LEU A 45 19.46 4.91 -0.36
CA LEU A 45 20.71 5.20 0.34
C LEU A 45 20.84 6.65 0.88
N PRO A 46 21.61 6.89 1.96
CA PRO A 46 21.79 8.23 2.53
C PRO A 46 22.46 9.26 1.60
N HIS A 47 22.92 8.87 0.41
CA HIS A 47 23.72 9.71 -0.49
C HIS A 47 23.18 9.88 -1.92
N LEU A 48 22.05 9.26 -2.31
CA LEU A 48 21.53 9.41 -3.67
C LEU A 48 19.99 9.38 -3.71
N SER A 49 19.36 10.55 -3.55
CA SER A 49 17.91 10.70 -3.69
C SER A 49 17.48 10.49 -5.15
N ILE A 50 17.14 9.27 -5.53
CA ILE A 50 16.38 8.99 -6.76
C ILE A 50 14.90 9.05 -6.39
N PHE A 51 14.24 10.17 -6.71
CA PHE A 51 12.79 10.28 -6.63
C PHE A 51 12.18 9.50 -7.79
N GLN A 52 11.79 8.25 -7.56
CA GLN A 52 11.07 7.48 -8.58
C GLN A 52 9.67 7.12 -8.11
N THR A 53 8.69 7.89 -8.58
CA THR A 53 7.27 7.55 -8.51
C THR A 53 6.95 6.59 -9.66
N HIS A 54 7.07 5.28 -9.43
CA HIS A 54 6.61 4.30 -10.41
C HIS A 54 5.12 4.03 -10.23
N LEU A 55 4.29 4.66 -11.06
CA LEU A 55 2.92 4.20 -11.29
C LEU A 55 2.97 2.94 -12.15
N LEU A 56 3.16 1.79 -11.51
CA LEU A 56 3.13 0.50 -12.17
C LEU A 56 1.66 0.06 -12.36
N PHE A 57 1.13 0.28 -13.55
CA PHE A 57 -0.06 -0.44 -14.00
C PHE A 57 0.33 -1.89 -14.31
N GLN A 58 0.12 -2.79 -13.36
CA GLN A 58 0.24 -4.22 -13.61
C GLN A 58 -1.15 -4.85 -13.76
N ILE A 59 -1.40 -5.46 -14.92
CA ILE A 59 -2.56 -6.36 -15.08
C ILE A 59 -2.14 -7.71 -14.47
N TYR A 60 -2.51 -7.95 -13.22
CA TYR A 60 -2.25 -9.24 -12.57
C TYR A 60 -3.22 -10.30 -13.11
N ARG A 61 -2.66 -11.30 -13.81
CA ARG A 61 -3.26 -12.57 -14.27
C ARG A 61 -4.78 -12.58 -14.53
N LYS A 62 -5.17 -12.36 -15.79
CA LYS A 62 -6.54 -12.52 -16.30
C LYS A 62 -7.08 -13.95 -16.01
N GLY A 63 -8.22 -14.06 -15.33
CA GLY A 63 -8.94 -15.32 -15.10
C GLY A 63 -8.66 -16.03 -13.76
N LEU A 64 -7.91 -15.42 -12.85
CA LEU A 64 -7.70 -15.91 -11.49
C LEU A 64 -8.36 -14.96 -10.48
N SER A 65 -8.96 -15.53 -9.41
CA SER A 65 -9.53 -14.77 -8.30
C SER A 65 -8.62 -14.81 -7.08
N ILE A 66 -8.52 -13.70 -6.36
CA ILE A 66 -7.91 -13.68 -5.03
C ILE A 66 -8.84 -14.44 -4.08
N ARG A 67 -8.28 -15.40 -3.33
CA ARG A 67 -9.03 -16.17 -2.34
C ARG A 67 -9.15 -15.38 -1.04
N PRO A 68 -10.27 -15.50 -0.31
CA PRO A 68 -10.39 -14.92 1.02
C PRO A 68 -9.37 -15.56 1.99
N GLY A 69 -9.02 -14.84 3.05
CA GLY A 69 -8.08 -15.29 4.09
C GLY A 69 -6.61 -14.88 3.87
N GLY A 70 -6.31 -14.18 2.78
CA GLY A 70 -5.01 -13.54 2.58
C GLY A 70 -4.76 -12.38 3.56
N THR A 71 -3.49 -12.09 3.82
CA THR A 71 -3.04 -10.93 4.61
C THR A 71 -2.38 -9.92 3.69
N ILE A 72 -2.62 -8.63 3.92
CA ILE A 72 -1.98 -7.55 3.18
C ILE A 72 -0.94 -6.88 4.07
N LEU A 73 0.29 -6.84 3.57
CA LEU A 73 1.44 -6.26 4.24
C LEU A 73 2.02 -5.14 3.37
N LEU A 74 2.43 -4.04 4.00
CA LEU A 74 3.30 -3.02 3.41
C LEU A 74 4.68 -3.16 4.06
N GLY A 75 5.76 -3.03 3.28
CA GLY A 75 7.13 -3.02 3.79
C GLY A 75 7.96 -4.26 3.44
N GLN A 76 7.31 -5.40 3.16
CA GLN A 76 7.97 -6.69 2.96
C GLN A 76 7.31 -7.47 1.81
N ASP A 77 8.09 -8.30 1.11
CA ASP A 77 7.59 -9.28 0.15
C ASP A 77 7.57 -10.69 0.79
N PRO A 78 6.40 -11.26 1.13
CA PRO A 78 6.32 -12.58 1.72
C PRO A 78 6.53 -13.69 0.68
N ASP A 79 7.71 -14.31 0.66
CA ASP A 79 8.02 -15.47 -0.19
C ASP A 79 7.29 -16.77 0.23
N ALA A 80 6.83 -16.83 1.48
CA ALA A 80 5.92 -17.86 2.02
C ALA A 80 4.89 -17.20 2.95
N TYR A 81 3.83 -17.91 3.36
CA TYR A 81 2.79 -17.37 4.25
C TYR A 81 3.40 -16.82 5.55
N VAL A 82 3.66 -15.50 5.55
CA VAL A 82 4.10 -14.67 6.68
C VAL A 82 5.31 -15.23 7.46
N SER A 83 6.28 -15.90 6.82
CA SER A 83 7.41 -16.48 7.58
C SER A 83 8.77 -16.53 6.89
N THR A 84 8.96 -15.86 5.74
CA THR A 84 10.27 -15.75 5.10
C THR A 84 10.36 -14.40 4.41
N PHE A 85 11.06 -13.46 5.03
CA PHE A 85 11.29 -12.12 4.50
C PHE A 85 12.78 -11.98 4.19
N ASP A 86 13.09 -11.41 3.03
CA ASP A 86 14.45 -11.10 2.60
C ASP A 86 14.72 -9.61 2.81
N ALA A 87 15.78 -9.31 3.56
CA ALA A 87 16.14 -7.96 3.96
C ALA A 87 16.53 -7.08 2.76
N GLU A 88 16.93 -7.71 1.65
CA GLU A 88 17.23 -7.04 0.38
C GLU A 88 15.96 -6.65 -0.39
N GLN A 89 14.80 -7.22 -0.04
CA GLN A 89 13.51 -6.96 -0.68
C GLN A 89 12.62 -6.01 0.14
N SER A 90 13.11 -5.55 1.29
CA SER A 90 12.37 -4.64 2.17
C SER A 90 12.22 -3.25 1.56
N PHE A 91 11.03 -2.68 1.68
CA PHE A 91 10.75 -1.33 1.21
C PHE A 91 11.24 -0.29 2.22
N VAL A 92 12.23 0.53 1.85
CA VAL A 92 12.69 1.67 2.64
C VAL A 92 12.19 2.98 2.02
N GLY A 93 11.36 3.72 2.74
CA GLY A 93 10.68 4.87 2.17
C GLY A 93 9.45 5.33 2.94
N GLU A 94 8.64 6.14 2.27
CA GLU A 94 7.34 6.60 2.76
C GLU A 94 6.21 6.00 1.92
N VAL A 95 5.12 5.60 2.57
CA VAL A 95 3.88 5.19 1.92
C VAL A 95 2.72 6.07 2.37
N THR A 96 1.95 6.58 1.41
CA THR A 96 0.74 7.38 1.61
C THR A 96 -0.38 6.94 0.66
N ASP A 97 -1.60 7.42 0.92
CA ASP A 97 -2.73 7.36 0.00
C ASP A 97 -3.02 5.95 -0.56
N VAL A 98 -2.98 4.93 0.31
CA VAL A 98 -3.32 3.55 -0.08
C VAL A 98 -4.83 3.43 -0.20
N HIS A 99 -5.29 3.23 -1.43
CA HIS A 99 -6.69 3.01 -1.76
C HIS A 99 -6.87 1.76 -2.62
N MET A 100 -7.91 0.98 -2.35
CA MET A 100 -8.23 -0.23 -3.12
C MET A 100 -9.73 -0.41 -3.32
N TRP A 101 -10.07 -0.87 -4.52
CA TRP A 101 -11.43 -1.15 -4.97
C TRP A 101 -11.54 -2.58 -5.47
N ASP A 102 -12.67 -3.25 -5.22
CA ASP A 102 -13.01 -4.57 -5.79
C ASP A 102 -13.50 -4.53 -7.23
N TYR A 103 -13.23 -3.42 -7.93
CA TYR A 103 -13.57 -3.23 -9.33
C TYR A 103 -12.47 -2.43 -10.02
N VAL A 104 -12.50 -2.47 -11.36
CA VAL A 104 -11.58 -1.72 -12.20
C VAL A 104 -12.07 -0.28 -12.34
N LEU A 105 -11.27 0.68 -11.93
CA LEU A 105 -11.50 2.09 -12.15
C LEU A 105 -11.24 2.45 -13.62
N SER A 106 -11.99 3.42 -14.15
CA SER A 106 -11.70 3.99 -15.46
C SER A 106 -10.41 4.82 -15.43
N GLY A 107 -9.81 5.07 -16.59
CA GLY A 107 -8.63 5.95 -16.68
C GLY A 107 -8.87 7.36 -16.13
N SER A 108 -10.09 7.90 -16.27
CA SER A 108 -10.45 9.20 -15.70
C SER A 108 -10.57 9.15 -14.17
N GLN A 109 -11.11 8.06 -13.61
CA GLN A 109 -11.17 7.86 -12.16
C GLN A 109 -9.76 7.70 -11.56
N ILE A 110 -8.89 6.92 -12.21
CA ILE A 110 -7.50 6.77 -11.76
C ILE A 110 -6.77 8.12 -11.80
N LYS A 111 -6.98 8.92 -12.86
CA LYS A 111 -6.42 10.27 -12.94
C LYS A 111 -6.95 11.18 -11.82
N ALA A 112 -8.24 11.08 -11.49
CA ALA A 112 -8.83 11.85 -10.39
C ALA A 112 -8.21 11.47 -9.05
N VAL A 113 -7.99 10.17 -8.78
CA VAL A 113 -7.27 9.67 -7.59
C VAL A 113 -5.85 10.25 -7.54
N TYR A 114 -5.09 10.12 -8.62
CA TYR A 114 -3.69 10.60 -8.68
C TYR A 114 -3.56 12.12 -8.47
N LEU A 115 -4.48 12.90 -9.03
CA LEU A 115 -4.47 14.36 -8.91
C LEU A 115 -5.20 14.87 -7.65
N ASN A 116 -5.71 13.97 -6.80
CA ASN A 116 -6.54 14.28 -5.65
C ASN A 116 -7.70 15.25 -5.97
N GLN A 117 -8.41 14.98 -7.06
CA GLN A 117 -9.47 15.86 -7.58
C GLN A 117 -10.81 15.62 -6.89
N GLU A 118 -10.91 15.98 -5.61
CA GLU A 118 -12.18 15.96 -4.88
C GLU A 118 -13.23 16.88 -5.56
N PRO A 119 -14.52 16.50 -5.65
CA PRO A 119 -15.16 15.29 -5.11
C PRO A 119 -15.19 14.09 -6.08
N TYR A 120 -14.41 14.14 -7.17
CA TYR A 120 -14.44 13.13 -8.23
C TYR A 120 -13.64 11.86 -7.89
N VAL A 121 -12.94 11.86 -6.75
CA VAL A 121 -12.19 10.71 -6.25
C VAL A 121 -13.18 9.67 -5.72
N PRO A 122 -13.27 8.47 -6.32
CA PRO A 122 -14.07 7.40 -5.75
C PRO A 122 -13.47 6.96 -4.41
N LYS A 123 -14.29 6.73 -3.39
CA LYS A 123 -13.78 6.18 -2.12
C LYS A 123 -13.41 4.70 -2.27
N GLY A 124 -12.28 4.31 -1.71
CA GLY A 124 -11.85 2.92 -1.67
C GLY A 124 -12.82 2.08 -0.85
N ASN A 125 -13.24 0.93 -1.37
CA ASN A 125 -14.23 0.07 -0.70
C ASN A 125 -13.64 -1.26 -0.19
N VAL A 126 -12.36 -1.50 -0.46
CA VAL A 126 -11.54 -2.54 0.19
C VAL A 126 -10.60 -1.87 1.19
N PHE A 127 -9.91 -0.81 0.73
CA PHE A 127 -9.02 0.02 1.51
C PHE A 127 -9.30 1.49 1.19
N ASP A 128 -9.59 2.30 2.19
CA ASP A 128 -9.57 3.76 2.11
C ASP A 128 -8.56 4.28 3.13
N TRP A 129 -7.54 5.00 2.67
CA TRP A 129 -6.47 5.52 3.52
C TRP A 129 -6.98 6.24 4.78
N ASN A 130 -8.11 6.92 4.66
CA ASN A 130 -8.68 7.72 5.74
C ASN A 130 -9.37 6.89 6.84
N THR A 131 -9.75 5.63 6.53
CA THR A 131 -10.54 4.77 7.43
C THR A 131 -9.89 3.41 7.70
N ILE A 132 -8.84 3.06 6.96
CA ILE A 132 -8.19 1.76 7.02
C ILE A 132 -7.63 1.48 8.42
N LYS A 133 -7.86 0.26 8.89
CA LYS A 133 -7.28 -0.24 10.15
C LYS A 133 -5.96 -0.93 9.85
N TYR A 134 -4.98 -0.72 10.72
CA TYR A 134 -3.65 -1.28 10.55
C TYR A 134 -3.04 -1.73 11.88
N GLU A 135 -2.05 -2.60 11.77
CA GLU A 135 -1.17 -3.06 12.86
C GLU A 135 0.28 -2.83 12.42
N ILE A 136 1.08 -2.16 13.26
CA ILE A 136 2.51 -1.97 13.02
C ILE A 136 3.28 -3.11 13.67
N ASN A 137 4.23 -3.68 12.92
CA ASN A 137 5.25 -4.57 13.43
C ASN A 137 6.64 -3.96 13.16
N GLY A 138 7.55 -4.10 14.12
CA GLY A 138 8.91 -3.60 14.01
C GLY A 138 9.05 -2.07 14.00
N ASN A 139 10.04 -1.58 13.28
CA ASN A 139 10.42 -0.19 13.13
C ASN A 139 9.70 0.50 11.95
N VAL A 140 8.42 0.81 12.17
CA VAL A 140 7.65 1.68 11.27
C VAL A 140 7.15 2.88 12.07
N VAL A 141 7.35 4.08 11.52
CA VAL A 141 6.90 5.33 12.12
C VAL A 141 5.67 5.84 11.36
N VAL A 142 4.66 6.28 12.10
CA VAL A 142 3.52 7.03 11.55
C VAL A 142 3.81 8.51 11.72
N ALA A 143 4.03 9.21 10.62
CA ALA A 143 4.23 10.66 10.61
C ALA A 143 2.97 11.35 10.08
N ARG A 144 2.65 12.54 10.58
CA ARG A 144 1.64 13.39 9.93
C ARG A 144 2.29 14.09 8.74
N ASN A 145 1.62 14.05 7.60
CA ASN A 145 2.02 14.90 6.47
C ASN A 145 1.64 16.34 6.83
N ASN A 146 2.63 17.22 6.93
CA ASN A 146 2.45 18.66 7.14
C ASN A 146 2.22 19.37 5.81
#